data_AF-A0A914IAR7-F1
#
_entry.id   AF-A0A914IAR7-F1
#
_cell.length_a   1.000
_cell.length_b   1.000
_cell.length_c   1.000
_cell.angle_alpha   90.00
_cell.angle_beta   90.00
_cell.angle_gamma   90.00
#
_symmetry.space_group_name_H-M   'P 1'
#
loop_
_entity.id
_entity.type
_entity.pdbx_description
1 polymer ?
#
loop_
_entity_poly.entity_id
_entity_poly.type
_entity_poly.pdbx_seq_one_letter_code
_entity_poly.pdbx_strand_id
1 'polypeptide(L)'
;MSSYFSKYPSSLYLHPNEANCGCVTISKLAMCTSAAFAGAALYINLVEQPARLRLDTANALKQFKESYTRAMPLQAGLAVISGTISAVGAYKTGEKAWAFGAALMFANLPYTLLCVMPLNKRLMATNESAVNESTRADLERWGSLHAVRTALGLVAIDSNRERTFIAIKPDGVQRGLIAKIIKQFEQRGYKLVALKLVKSSIQHLEVHYQDLKEKSFFPGLVQYMASGPIVAMVWEGLDVVKQGRVILGATNPLASAPGTIRGNFCIETGRNICHGSDSVSSALREIAHWFKPDELVEWGSAQNIKSQGAFRDFWQMRNMPIYQQIVDHSVLEHCFVHGKMPKIPLRLKKRSMLRVWTFGNVDLGESQPRTVIAGLVKYIGVEQLQNRLVVCLCNMKPSKMRGIVSHAMILCASTQEKVEPLELTDQSCKPGSLIVCDNFGRQPDKVLRKNNWELIASDLRVSDTGDCVFKGNSLRVDGEVSSLLTAPTLRNVSIK
;
A
#
# COMPACT_ATOMS: atom_id res chain seq x y z
N MET A 1 -0.55 62.71 -9.93
CA MET A 1 -1.02 61.30 -9.89
C MET A 1 -0.06 60.28 -10.54
N SER A 2 1.22 60.61 -10.82
CA SER A 2 2.16 59.68 -11.48
C SER A 2 3.44 59.38 -10.70
N SER A 3 3.51 59.68 -9.40
CA SER A 3 4.72 59.43 -8.57
C SER A 3 4.51 58.49 -7.39
N TYR A 4 3.35 57.83 -7.26
CA TYR A 4 3.05 56.93 -6.13
C TYR A 4 3.22 55.42 -6.41
N PHE A 5 3.55 55.03 -7.66
CA PHE A 5 3.60 53.61 -8.06
C PHE A 5 4.99 52.99 -8.18
N SER A 6 6.09 53.69 -7.86
CA SER A 6 7.45 53.15 -8.07
C SER A 6 8.08 52.43 -6.86
N LYS A 7 7.31 52.09 -5.80
CA LYS A 7 7.88 51.62 -4.52
C LYS A 7 7.62 50.15 -4.14
N TYR A 8 7.05 49.35 -5.03
CA TYR A 8 6.88 47.90 -4.78
C TYR A 8 7.64 47.09 -5.83
N PRO A 9 8.66 46.30 -5.44
CA PRO A 9 9.33 45.40 -6.36
C PRO A 9 8.31 44.36 -6.86
N SER A 10 8.37 44.09 -8.16
CA SER A 10 7.52 43.15 -8.91
C SER A 10 7.65 41.68 -8.48
N SER A 11 8.29 41.40 -7.34
CA SER A 11 8.56 40.06 -6.79
C SER A 11 7.46 39.52 -5.87
N LEU A 12 6.35 40.24 -5.66
CA LEU A 12 5.25 39.78 -4.79
C LEU A 12 4.16 38.95 -5.48
N TYR A 13 4.29 38.69 -6.79
CA TYR A 13 3.43 37.75 -7.51
C TYR A 13 4.15 36.41 -7.73
N LEU A 14 4.56 35.75 -6.65
CA LEU A 14 4.79 34.32 -6.72
C LEU A 14 3.42 33.64 -6.71
N HIS A 15 3.03 33.11 -7.86
CA HIS A 15 1.88 32.22 -7.98
C HIS A 15 1.97 31.12 -6.89
N PRO A 16 0.90 30.86 -6.09
CA PRO A 16 0.94 29.93 -4.95
C PRO A 16 1.20 28.45 -5.28
N ASN A 17 1.46 28.11 -6.54
CA ASN A 17 1.43 26.73 -7.02
C ASN A 17 2.79 26.02 -6.97
N GLU A 18 3.93 26.73 -6.94
CA GLU A 18 5.24 26.06 -7.06
C GLU A 18 5.89 25.71 -5.71
N ALA A 19 5.75 26.55 -4.68
CA ALA A 19 6.30 26.28 -3.34
C ALA A 19 5.57 25.14 -2.60
N ASN A 20 4.30 24.86 -2.95
CA ASN A 20 3.46 23.87 -2.28
C ASN A 20 3.68 22.43 -2.78
N CYS A 21 4.23 22.22 -3.97
CA CYS A 21 4.40 20.87 -4.54
C CYS A 21 5.46 20.04 -3.78
N GLY A 22 6.54 20.68 -3.32
CA GLY A 22 7.61 20.01 -2.58
C GLY A 22 7.18 19.54 -1.18
N CYS A 23 6.43 20.37 -0.45
CA CYS A 23 5.92 20.02 0.88
C CYS A 23 4.93 18.85 0.82
N VAL A 24 3.99 18.89 -0.15
CA VAL A 24 3.01 17.80 -0.36
C VAL A 24 3.70 16.47 -0.71
N THR A 25 4.81 16.51 -1.44
CA THR A 25 5.57 15.31 -1.81
C THR A 25 6.29 14.70 -0.61
N ILE A 26 6.92 15.54 0.23
CA ILE A 26 7.58 15.12 1.49
C ILE A 26 6.54 14.50 2.44
N SER A 27 5.37 15.13 2.58
CA SER A 27 4.25 14.62 3.39
C SER A 27 3.83 13.20 3.00
N LYS A 28 3.62 12.97 1.70
CA LYS A 28 3.21 11.67 1.17
C LYS A 28 4.28 10.61 1.39
N LEU A 29 5.54 10.95 1.13
CA LEU A 29 6.65 10.01 1.25
C LEU A 29 6.87 9.57 2.70
N ALA A 30 6.88 10.52 3.64
CA ALA A 30 6.99 10.25 5.07
C ALA A 30 5.83 9.39 5.58
N MET A 31 4.61 9.69 5.14
CA MET A 31 3.43 8.89 5.49
C MET A 31 3.56 7.45 4.99
N CYS A 32 3.92 7.25 3.71
CA CYS A 32 4.07 5.91 3.15
C CYS A 32 5.14 5.10 3.90
N THR A 33 6.28 5.72 4.22
CA THR A 33 7.39 5.02 4.90
C THR A 33 7.08 4.74 6.37
N SER A 34 6.47 5.68 7.09
CA SER A 34 6.00 5.46 8.48
C SER A 34 4.89 4.41 8.54
N ALA A 35 3.93 4.45 7.61
CA ALA A 35 2.85 3.46 7.52
C ALA A 35 3.38 2.06 7.20
N ALA A 36 4.34 1.94 6.27
CA ALA A 36 5.00 0.68 5.98
C ALA A 36 5.77 0.14 7.20
N PHE A 37 6.47 1.01 7.94
CA PHE A 37 7.15 0.65 9.18
C PHE A 37 6.18 0.12 10.23
N ALA A 38 5.13 0.89 10.55
CA ALA A 38 4.18 0.50 11.60
C ALA A 38 3.35 -0.72 11.19
N GLY A 39 2.97 -0.84 9.91
CA GLY A 39 2.26 -2.01 9.39
C GLY A 39 3.09 -3.29 9.53
N ALA A 40 4.38 -3.24 9.18
CA ALA A 40 5.29 -4.36 9.38
C ALA A 40 5.47 -4.69 10.89
N ALA A 41 5.59 -3.67 11.74
CA ALA A 41 5.74 -3.85 13.18
C ALA A 41 4.49 -4.46 13.83
N LEU A 42 3.31 -3.99 13.41
CA LEU A 42 2.01 -4.47 13.86
C LEU A 42 1.77 -5.92 13.44
N TYR A 43 2.10 -6.28 12.20
CA TYR A 43 2.02 -7.66 11.73
C TYR A 43 2.86 -8.60 12.61
N ILE A 44 4.08 -8.20 12.96
CA ILE A 44 4.93 -9.00 13.84
C ILE A 44 4.28 -9.18 15.22
N ASN A 45 3.73 -8.12 15.82
CA ASN A 45 3.13 -8.21 17.15
C ASN A 45 1.78 -8.95 17.19
N LEU A 46 0.92 -8.77 16.19
CA LEU A 46 -0.46 -9.28 16.22
C LEU A 46 -0.61 -10.64 15.52
N VAL A 47 0.24 -10.95 14.55
CA VAL A 47 0.13 -12.16 13.74
C VAL A 47 1.30 -13.09 14.00
N GLU A 48 2.52 -12.61 13.74
CA GLU A 48 3.68 -13.49 13.71
C GLU A 48 4.09 -13.97 15.11
N GLN A 49 4.18 -13.07 16.08
CA GLN A 49 4.58 -13.40 17.44
C GLN A 49 3.56 -14.32 18.15
N PRO A 50 2.24 -14.08 18.10
CA PRO A 50 1.26 -15.00 18.66
C PRO A 50 1.29 -16.37 17.97
N ALA A 51 1.46 -16.42 16.64
CA ALA A 51 1.58 -17.68 15.91
C ALA A 51 2.87 -18.43 16.30
N ARG A 52 4.00 -17.73 16.42
CA ARG A 52 5.29 -18.28 16.88
C ARG A 52 5.18 -18.91 18.25
N LEU A 53 4.49 -18.25 19.19
CA LEU A 53 4.36 -18.73 20.56
C LEU A 53 3.45 -19.98 20.67
N ARG A 54 2.71 -20.36 19.63
CA ARG A 54 1.97 -21.63 19.59
C ARG A 54 2.84 -22.83 19.24
N LEU A 55 4.04 -22.61 18.70
CA LEU A 55 5.00 -23.66 18.41
C LEU A 55 5.74 -24.07 19.70
N ASP A 56 6.30 -25.28 19.69
CA ASP A 56 7.30 -25.67 20.68
C ASP A 56 8.53 -24.77 20.60
N THR A 57 9.31 -24.70 21.68
CA THR A 57 10.41 -23.71 21.81
C THR A 57 11.46 -23.83 20.72
N ALA A 58 11.75 -25.04 20.22
CA ALA A 58 12.75 -25.24 19.16
C ALA A 58 12.24 -24.68 17.83
N ASN A 59 11.02 -25.03 17.43
CA ASN A 59 10.41 -24.52 16.21
C ASN A 59 10.10 -23.01 16.29
N ALA A 60 9.72 -22.50 17.47
CA ALA A 60 9.54 -21.07 17.70
C ALA A 60 10.87 -20.30 17.53
N LEU A 61 11.98 -20.84 18.05
CA LEU A 61 13.31 -20.25 17.91
C LEU A 61 13.79 -20.28 16.45
N LYS A 62 13.59 -21.39 15.75
CA LYS A 62 13.93 -21.53 14.32
C LYS A 62 13.18 -20.49 13.48
N GLN A 63 11.86 -20.41 13.66
CA GLN A 63 11.02 -19.43 12.97
C GLN A 63 11.44 -17.99 13.31
N PHE A 64 11.77 -17.72 14.58
CA PHE A 64 12.29 -16.42 15.01
C PHE A 64 13.55 -16.02 14.23
N LYS A 65 14.55 -16.91 14.13
CA LYS A 65 15.81 -16.62 13.42
C LYS A 65 15.58 -16.31 11.95
N GLU A 66 14.75 -17.10 11.27
CA GLU A 66 14.40 -16.91 9.85
C GLU A 66 13.62 -15.61 9.61
N SER A 67 12.66 -15.29 10.49
CA SER A 67 11.89 -14.05 10.38
C SER A 67 12.77 -12.83 10.67
N TYR A 68 13.47 -12.84 11.80
CA TYR A 68 14.30 -11.71 12.25
C TYR A 68 15.35 -11.31 11.21
N THR A 69 16.03 -12.30 10.61
CA THR A 69 17.07 -12.06 9.59
C THR A 69 16.52 -11.34 8.35
N ARG A 70 15.26 -11.59 7.99
CA ARG A 70 14.58 -10.93 6.87
C ARG A 70 13.98 -9.57 7.25
N ALA A 71 13.37 -9.49 8.43
CA ALA A 71 12.61 -8.33 8.87
C ALA A 71 13.50 -7.17 9.36
N MET A 72 14.66 -7.48 9.97
CA MET A 72 15.52 -6.47 10.59
C MET A 72 16.03 -5.42 9.59
N PRO A 73 16.61 -5.78 8.41
CA PRO A 73 17.09 -4.78 7.45
C PRO A 73 15.96 -3.90 6.91
N LEU A 74 14.78 -4.50 6.67
CA LEU A 74 13.61 -3.78 6.17
C LEU A 74 13.10 -2.75 7.18
N GLN A 75 12.85 -3.16 8.43
CA GLN A 75 12.31 -2.24 9.44
C GLN A 75 13.32 -1.15 9.84
N ALA A 76 14.60 -1.49 9.96
CA ALA A 76 15.64 -0.50 10.23
C ALA A 76 15.75 0.52 9.09
N GLY A 77 15.73 0.04 7.83
CA GLY A 77 15.73 0.89 6.65
C GLY A 77 14.52 1.83 6.61
N LEU A 78 13.30 1.32 6.84
CA LEU A 78 12.08 2.12 6.87
C LEU A 78 12.09 3.18 7.98
N ALA A 79 12.59 2.86 9.17
CA ALA A 79 12.71 3.82 10.27
C ALA A 79 13.69 4.96 9.93
N VAL A 80 14.85 4.63 9.35
CA VAL A 80 15.85 5.63 8.92
C VAL A 80 15.28 6.50 7.82
N ILE A 81 14.74 5.89 6.75
CA ILE A 81 14.18 6.64 5.61
C ILE A 81 13.06 7.57 6.10
N SER A 82 12.13 7.07 6.92
CA SER A 82 11.02 7.88 7.42
C SER A 82 11.49 9.00 8.34
N GLY A 83 12.44 8.71 9.23
CA GLY A 83 13.05 9.70 10.11
C GLY A 83 13.77 10.80 9.33
N THR A 84 14.53 10.44 8.29
CA THR A 84 15.24 11.39 7.43
C THR A 84 14.29 12.25 6.62
N ILE A 85 13.27 11.66 5.98
CA ILE A 85 12.26 12.45 5.24
C ILE A 85 11.57 13.42 6.20
N SER A 86 11.22 12.95 7.41
CA SER A 86 10.55 13.78 8.41
C SER A 86 11.45 14.91 8.92
N ALA A 87 12.75 14.66 9.09
CA ALA A 87 13.74 15.67 9.47
C ALA A 87 13.95 16.72 8.35
N VAL A 88 13.97 16.27 7.09
CA VAL A 88 14.00 17.18 5.92
C VAL A 88 12.73 18.02 5.87
N GLY A 89 11.57 17.43 6.17
CA GLY A 89 10.31 18.15 6.36
C GLY A 89 10.44 19.25 7.41
N ALA A 90 10.95 18.91 8.60
CA ALA A 90 11.14 19.85 9.71
C ALA A 90 12.06 21.02 9.32
N TYR A 91 13.17 20.72 8.65
CA TYR A 91 14.11 21.73 8.18
C TYR A 91 13.49 22.67 7.13
N LYS A 92 12.69 22.12 6.20
CA LYS A 92 12.08 22.91 5.12
C LYS A 92 10.87 23.73 5.56
N THR A 93 10.05 23.22 6.48
CA THR A 93 8.80 23.88 6.89
C THR A 93 8.90 24.65 8.20
N GLY A 94 9.92 24.37 9.02
CA GLY A 94 10.05 24.92 10.37
C GLY A 94 9.01 24.38 11.36
N GLU A 95 8.23 23.36 10.97
CA GLU A 95 7.14 22.82 11.78
C GLU A 95 7.65 21.77 12.79
N LYS A 96 7.22 21.93 14.05
CA LYS A 96 7.66 21.07 15.16
C LYS A 96 7.11 19.64 15.05
N ALA A 97 5.96 19.44 14.41
CA ALA A 97 5.37 18.12 14.22
C ALA A 97 6.28 17.21 13.37
N TRP A 98 6.89 17.77 12.33
CA TRP A 98 7.89 17.07 11.53
C TRP A 98 9.12 16.66 12.33
N ALA A 99 9.60 17.55 13.20
CA ALA A 99 10.72 17.23 14.10
C ALA A 99 10.34 16.15 15.12
N PHE A 100 9.10 16.17 15.62
CA PHE A 100 8.58 15.16 16.53
C PHE A 100 8.43 13.79 15.84
N GLY A 101 7.87 13.74 14.64
CA GLY A 101 7.78 12.52 13.83
C GLY A 101 9.17 11.95 13.50
N ALA A 102 10.15 12.81 13.18
CA ALA A 102 11.53 12.41 12.98
C ALA A 102 12.16 11.86 14.27
N ALA A 103 11.89 12.47 15.42
CA ALA A 103 12.38 12.00 16.71
C ALA A 103 11.82 10.61 17.05
N LEU A 104 10.53 10.35 16.83
CA LEU A 104 9.90 9.04 17.01
C LEU A 104 10.44 7.99 16.03
N MET A 105 10.54 8.38 14.75
CA MET A 105 11.50 7.95 13.73
C MET A 105 12.74 7.26 14.27
N PHE A 106 13.66 8.14 14.68
CA PHE A 106 15.00 7.78 15.08
C PHE A 106 15.05 7.12 16.45
N ALA A 107 14.10 7.36 17.36
CA ALA A 107 14.04 6.72 18.68
C ALA A 107 13.95 5.18 18.60
N ASN A 108 13.44 4.63 17.50
CA ASN A 108 13.46 3.20 17.26
C ASN A 108 14.87 2.59 17.21
N LEU A 109 15.88 3.33 16.74
CA LEU A 109 17.26 2.86 16.62
C LEU A 109 17.93 2.67 18.00
N PRO A 110 18.08 3.71 18.86
CA PRO A 110 18.68 3.53 20.17
C PRO A 110 17.85 2.58 21.04
N TYR A 111 16.52 2.60 20.95
CA TYR A 111 15.68 1.61 21.64
C TYR A 111 16.00 0.17 21.19
N THR A 112 16.14 -0.07 19.88
CA THR A 112 16.52 -1.38 19.37
C THR A 112 17.90 -1.78 19.84
N LEU A 113 18.89 -0.90 19.77
CA LEU A 113 20.27 -1.19 20.16
C LEU A 113 20.40 -1.51 21.65
N LEU A 114 19.70 -0.76 22.51
CA LEU A 114 19.82 -0.87 23.97
C LEU A 114 18.90 -1.92 24.57
N CYS A 115 17.66 -2.02 24.10
CA CYS A 115 16.63 -2.86 24.74
C CYS A 115 16.42 -4.20 24.02
N VAL A 116 16.40 -4.21 22.68
CA VAL A 116 16.02 -5.40 21.90
C VAL A 116 17.24 -6.22 21.48
N MET A 117 18.32 -5.57 21.05
CA MET A 117 19.48 -6.23 20.46
C MET A 117 20.26 -7.15 21.41
N PRO A 118 20.38 -6.87 22.73
CA PRO A 118 20.97 -7.83 23.67
C PRO A 118 20.22 -9.16 23.68
N LEU A 119 18.89 -9.10 23.61
CA LEU A 119 18.02 -10.27 23.56
C LEU A 119 18.10 -10.98 22.21
N ASN A 120 18.11 -10.24 21.10
CA ASN A 120 18.33 -10.79 19.77
C ASN A 120 19.64 -11.57 19.70
N LYS A 121 20.74 -11.02 20.22
CA LYS A 121 22.05 -11.69 20.22
C LYS A 121 22.01 -13.02 20.96
N ARG A 122 21.34 -13.09 22.11
CA ARG A 122 21.14 -14.35 22.85
C ARG A 122 20.34 -15.36 22.04
N LEU A 123 19.15 -14.98 21.58
CA LEU A 123 18.27 -15.85 20.80
C LEU A 123 18.93 -16.36 19.50
N MET A 124 19.67 -15.50 18.80
CA MET A 124 20.38 -15.90 17.59
C MET A 124 21.54 -16.86 17.87
N ALA A 125 22.19 -16.75 19.03
CA ALA A 125 23.30 -17.62 19.44
C ALA A 125 22.84 -18.98 20.01
N THR A 126 21.62 -19.08 20.54
CA THR A 126 21.08 -20.33 21.10
C THR A 126 20.91 -21.41 20.02
N ASN A 127 21.40 -22.62 20.27
CA ASN A 127 21.17 -23.77 19.39
C ASN A 127 19.75 -24.32 19.57
N GLU A 128 19.07 -24.65 18.46
CA GLU A 128 17.69 -25.18 18.45
C GLU A 128 17.57 -26.52 19.19
N SER A 129 18.64 -27.32 19.24
CA SER A 129 18.66 -28.57 20.01
C SER A 129 18.93 -28.38 21.51
N ALA A 130 19.27 -27.17 21.94
CA ALA A 130 19.64 -26.84 23.32
C ALA A 130 18.67 -25.83 23.97
N VAL A 131 17.44 -25.78 23.47
CA VAL A 131 16.40 -24.88 24.00
C VAL A 131 15.95 -25.29 25.39
N ASN A 132 15.61 -24.30 26.21
CA ASN A 132 15.14 -24.47 27.59
C ASN A 132 14.08 -23.41 27.95
N GLU A 133 13.57 -23.46 29.17
CA GLU A 133 12.58 -22.49 29.67
C GLU A 133 13.07 -21.04 29.59
N SER A 134 14.36 -20.79 29.85
CA SER A 134 14.93 -19.46 29.69
C SER A 134 14.86 -18.95 28.24
N THR A 135 15.00 -19.84 27.26
CA THR A 135 14.85 -19.49 25.83
C THR A 135 13.41 -19.12 25.52
N ARG A 136 12.44 -19.83 26.13
CA ARG A 136 11.03 -19.52 25.97
C ARG A 136 10.67 -18.16 26.57
N ALA A 137 11.13 -17.88 27.79
CA ALA A 137 10.95 -16.59 28.44
C ALA A 137 11.58 -15.44 27.64
N ASP A 138 12.76 -15.66 27.04
CA ASP A 138 13.42 -14.71 26.16
C ASP A 138 12.58 -14.42 24.89
N LEU A 139 11.95 -15.43 24.27
CA LEU A 139 11.04 -15.25 23.12
C LEU A 139 9.78 -14.45 23.49
N GLU A 140 9.19 -14.70 24.65
CA GLU A 140 8.00 -13.98 25.13
C GLU A 140 8.34 -12.51 25.45
N ARG A 141 9.44 -12.29 26.20
CA ARG A 141 9.96 -10.96 26.50
C ARG A 141 10.29 -10.17 25.24
N TRP A 142 10.79 -10.84 24.21
CA TRP A 142 11.05 -10.21 22.91
C TRP A 142 9.79 -9.61 22.31
N GLY A 143 8.67 -10.32 22.36
CA GLY A 143 7.38 -9.84 21.86
C GLY A 143 6.94 -8.54 22.55
N SER A 144 7.09 -8.47 23.87
CA SER A 144 6.77 -7.28 24.67
C SER A 144 7.68 -6.09 24.34
N LEU A 145 8.99 -6.33 24.19
CA LEU A 145 9.93 -5.27 23.79
C LEU A 145 9.67 -4.79 22.35
N HIS A 146 9.29 -5.70 21.45
CA HIS A 146 8.91 -5.33 20.09
C HIS A 146 7.61 -4.51 20.06
N ALA A 147 6.67 -4.75 20.98
CA ALA A 147 5.42 -3.98 21.07
C ALA A 147 5.67 -2.48 21.34
N VAL A 148 6.73 -2.13 22.08
CA VAL A 148 7.13 -0.73 22.29
C VAL A 148 7.54 -0.07 20.97
N ARG A 149 8.25 -0.78 20.09
CA ARG A 149 8.60 -0.28 18.74
C ARG A 149 7.35 -0.07 17.87
N THR A 150 6.38 -0.99 17.98
CA THR A 150 5.09 -0.85 17.30
C THR A 150 4.34 0.39 17.80
N ALA A 151 4.31 0.65 19.10
CA ALA A 151 3.71 1.86 19.66
C ALA A 151 4.39 3.14 19.14
N LEU A 152 5.73 3.19 19.14
CA LEU A 152 6.48 4.32 18.57
C LEU A 152 6.15 4.57 17.09
N GLY A 153 6.00 3.50 16.31
CA GLY A 153 5.59 3.57 14.89
C GLY A 153 4.16 4.06 14.69
N LEU A 154 3.22 3.64 15.54
CA LEU A 154 1.82 4.06 15.48
C LEU A 154 1.64 5.53 15.87
N VAL A 155 2.33 5.99 16.93
CA VAL A 155 2.29 7.39 17.37
C VAL A 155 2.87 8.31 16.28
N ALA A 156 3.86 7.85 15.50
CA ALA A 156 4.37 8.61 14.37
C ALA A 156 3.34 8.78 13.23
N ILE A 157 2.37 7.87 13.09
CA ILE A 157 1.31 7.93 12.06
C ILE A 157 0.12 8.79 12.50
N ASP A 158 -0.20 8.80 13.80
CA ASP A 158 -1.42 9.43 14.33
C ASP A 158 -1.45 10.96 14.18
N SER A 159 -0.29 11.59 13.95
CA SER A 159 -0.17 13.01 13.62
C SER A 159 -0.96 13.47 12.38
N ASN A 160 -1.32 12.55 11.47
CA ASN A 160 -2.10 12.84 10.25
C ASN A 160 -3.63 12.66 10.39
N ARG A 161 -4.11 12.13 11.53
CA ARG A 161 -5.55 12.01 11.85
C ARG A 161 -5.98 12.99 12.94
N GLU A 162 -5.14 13.97 13.25
CA GLU A 162 -5.49 15.05 14.18
C GLU A 162 -6.82 15.69 13.75
N ARG A 163 -7.69 15.97 14.73
CA ARG A 163 -8.98 16.61 14.53
C ARG A 163 -9.06 17.89 15.35
N THR A 164 -9.77 18.89 14.82
CA THR A 164 -10.09 20.13 15.54
C THR A 164 -11.58 20.43 15.45
N PHE A 165 -12.11 21.06 16.49
CA PHE A 165 -13.46 21.62 16.48
C PHE A 165 -13.41 23.07 16.01
N ILE A 166 -14.22 23.39 15.00
CA ILE A 166 -14.42 24.76 14.50
C ILE A 166 -15.91 25.07 14.59
N ALA A 167 -16.26 26.25 15.12
CA ALA A 167 -17.64 26.72 15.12
C ALA A 167 -17.77 28.08 14.44
N ILE A 168 -18.77 28.23 13.58
CA ILE A 168 -19.21 29.53 13.04
C ILE A 168 -20.25 30.09 14.01
N LYS A 169 -19.92 31.21 14.63
CA LYS A 169 -20.71 31.89 15.67
C LYS A 169 -21.98 32.54 15.08
N PRO A 170 -22.96 32.97 15.91
CA PRO A 170 -24.23 33.50 15.42
C PRO A 170 -24.08 34.66 14.44
N ASP A 171 -23.13 35.57 14.69
CA ASP A 171 -22.79 36.68 13.78
C ASP A 171 -22.25 36.21 12.42
N GLY A 172 -21.43 35.15 12.40
CA GLY A 172 -20.94 34.55 11.15
C GLY A 172 -22.06 33.94 10.31
N VAL A 173 -23.04 33.31 10.97
CA VAL A 173 -24.25 32.76 10.31
C VAL A 173 -25.14 33.89 9.79
N GLN A 174 -25.49 34.85 10.65
CA GLN A 174 -26.35 36.00 10.29
C GLN A 174 -25.79 36.82 9.12
N ARG A 175 -24.47 36.93 9.01
CA ARG A 175 -23.78 37.66 7.93
C ARG A 175 -23.58 36.86 6.65
N GLY A 176 -24.08 35.62 6.56
CA GLY A 176 -23.97 34.78 5.37
C GLY A 176 -22.52 34.35 5.06
N LEU A 177 -21.70 34.11 6.09
CA LEU A 177 -20.28 33.77 5.91
C LEU A 177 -19.98 32.26 5.98
N ILE A 178 -21.01 31.40 6.09
CA ILE A 178 -20.86 29.94 6.24
C ILE A 178 -19.97 29.34 5.14
N ALA A 179 -20.38 29.53 3.88
CA ALA A 179 -19.65 28.97 2.74
C ALA A 179 -18.21 29.54 2.62
N LYS A 180 -18.02 30.82 2.96
CA LYS A 180 -16.70 31.47 2.90
C LYS A 180 -15.73 30.88 3.91
N ILE A 181 -16.20 30.54 5.11
CA ILE A 181 -15.38 29.92 6.16
C ILE A 181 -15.05 28.47 5.80
N ILE A 182 -16.05 27.67 5.43
CA ILE A 182 -15.86 26.26 5.02
C ILE A 182 -14.84 26.17 3.88
N LYS A 183 -14.99 27.03 2.86
CA LYS A 183 -14.09 27.09 1.71
C LYS A 183 -12.62 27.26 2.09
N GLN A 184 -12.28 28.01 3.14
CA GLN A 184 -10.89 28.19 3.55
C GLN A 184 -10.25 26.88 4.03
N PHE A 185 -11.01 26.03 4.72
CA PHE A 185 -10.52 24.73 5.18
C PHE A 185 -10.49 23.71 4.03
N GLU A 186 -11.51 23.66 3.18
CA GLU A 186 -11.56 22.76 2.03
C GLU A 186 -10.45 23.06 1.01
N GLN A 187 -10.24 24.33 0.67
CA GLN A 187 -9.18 24.73 -0.26
C GLN A 187 -7.77 24.44 0.29
N ARG A 188 -7.63 24.39 1.62
CA ARG A 188 -6.39 23.98 2.28
C ARG A 188 -6.17 22.46 2.21
N GLY A 189 -7.21 21.68 1.91
CA GLY A 189 -7.15 20.22 1.81
C GLY A 189 -7.53 19.47 3.09
N TYR A 190 -8.09 20.15 4.10
CA TYR A 190 -8.59 19.49 5.30
C TYR A 190 -9.86 18.69 5.01
N LYS A 191 -10.02 17.56 5.71
CA LYS A 191 -11.17 16.67 5.56
C LYS A 191 -12.28 17.06 6.53
N LEU A 192 -13.45 17.44 6.02
CA LEU A 192 -14.63 17.65 6.85
C LEU A 192 -15.20 16.28 7.29
N VAL A 193 -15.28 16.02 8.59
CA VAL A 193 -15.76 14.73 9.13
C VAL A 193 -17.07 14.85 9.92
N ALA A 194 -17.47 16.06 10.30
CA ALA A 194 -18.80 16.32 10.85
C ALA A 194 -19.19 17.78 10.65
N LEU A 195 -20.49 18.03 10.46
CA LEU A 195 -21.06 19.36 10.30
C LEU A 195 -22.52 19.36 10.77
N LYS A 196 -22.92 20.33 11.59
CA LYS A 196 -24.34 20.59 11.91
C LYS A 196 -24.63 22.06 12.19
N LEU A 197 -25.80 22.52 11.74
CA LEU A 197 -26.39 23.81 12.12
C LEU A 197 -27.27 23.57 13.36
N VAL A 198 -26.95 24.25 14.47
CA VAL A 198 -27.63 24.01 15.75
C VAL A 198 -27.82 25.31 16.52
N LYS A 199 -28.93 25.42 17.25
CA LYS A 199 -29.13 26.44 18.28
C LYS A 199 -28.94 25.77 19.64
N SER A 200 -27.90 26.13 20.36
CA SER A 200 -27.52 25.48 21.62
C SER A 200 -28.20 26.11 22.83
N SER A 201 -28.46 25.31 23.86
CA SER A 201 -28.94 25.81 25.14
C SER A 201 -27.84 26.54 25.91
N ILE A 202 -28.25 27.40 26.84
CA ILE A 202 -27.34 28.10 27.76
C ILE A 202 -26.48 27.10 28.52
N GLN A 203 -27.07 26.04 29.08
CA GLN A 203 -26.36 25.02 29.85
C GLN A 203 -25.27 24.33 29.01
N HIS A 204 -25.56 24.03 27.75
CA HIS A 204 -24.58 23.41 26.85
C HIS A 204 -23.40 24.34 26.56
N LEU A 205 -23.65 25.65 26.44
CA LEU A 205 -22.62 26.66 26.20
C LEU A 205 -21.80 26.97 27.45
N GLU A 206 -22.40 26.93 28.65
CA GLU A 206 -21.68 27.07 29.91
C GLU A 206 -20.64 25.97 30.10
N VAL A 207 -20.99 24.72 29.76
CA VAL A 207 -20.04 23.60 29.78
C VAL A 207 -18.92 23.81 28.75
N HIS A 208 -19.25 24.25 27.53
CA HIS A 208 -18.25 24.53 26.50
C HIS A 208 -17.25 25.61 26.92
N TYR A 209 -17.72 26.67 27.61
CA TYR A 209 -16.89 27.78 28.08
C TYR A 209 -16.52 27.68 29.57
N GLN A 210 -16.56 26.50 30.18
CA GLN A 210 -16.35 26.33 31.63
C GLN A 210 -15.03 26.94 32.12
N ASP A 211 -13.97 26.90 31.29
CA ASP A 211 -12.64 27.44 31.61
C ASP A 211 -12.65 28.99 31.72
N LEU A 212 -13.72 29.63 31.25
CA LEU A 212 -13.93 31.08 31.28
C LEU A 212 -14.95 31.51 32.33
N LYS A 213 -15.50 30.60 33.14
CA LYS A 213 -16.59 30.90 34.10
C LYS A 213 -16.29 32.06 35.06
N GLU A 214 -15.03 32.20 35.47
CA GLU A 214 -14.56 33.27 36.36
C GLU A 214 -14.30 34.61 35.64
N LYS A 215 -14.47 34.69 34.32
CA LYS A 215 -14.24 35.92 33.56
C LYS A 215 -15.50 36.79 33.59
N SER A 216 -15.31 38.11 33.81
CA SER A 216 -16.42 39.08 33.87
C SER A 216 -17.31 39.10 32.63
N PHE A 217 -16.78 38.74 31.46
CA PHE A 217 -17.52 38.68 30.20
C PHE A 217 -18.26 37.35 29.96
N PHE A 218 -18.12 36.34 30.83
CA PHE A 218 -18.70 35.01 30.64
C PHE A 218 -20.23 35.01 30.48
N PRO A 219 -21.02 35.69 31.33
CA PRO A 219 -22.48 35.72 31.15
C PRO A 219 -22.89 36.30 29.79
N GLY A 220 -22.22 37.37 29.37
CA GLY A 220 -22.45 38.00 28.07
C GLY A 220 -22.05 37.10 26.90
N LEU A 221 -20.95 36.35 27.02
CA LEU A 221 -20.49 35.40 26.01
C LEU A 221 -21.49 34.25 25.81
N VAL A 222 -21.99 33.66 26.89
CA VAL A 222 -22.99 32.58 26.84
C VAL A 222 -24.29 33.08 26.23
N GLN A 223 -24.80 34.23 26.70
CA GLN A 223 -26.02 34.83 26.16
C GLN A 223 -25.90 35.15 24.67
N TYR A 224 -24.74 35.70 24.27
CA TYR A 224 -24.42 35.99 22.88
C TYR A 224 -24.43 34.72 22.03
N MET A 225 -23.76 33.65 22.47
CA MET A 225 -23.70 32.39 21.72
C MET A 225 -25.07 31.69 21.64
N ALA A 226 -25.95 31.88 22.63
CA ALA A 226 -27.32 31.35 22.63
C ALA A 226 -28.30 32.18 21.77
N SER A 227 -27.92 33.40 21.37
CA SER A 227 -28.81 34.35 20.67
C SER A 227 -29.23 33.90 19.26
N GLY A 228 -28.48 33.00 18.64
CA GLY A 228 -28.74 32.52 17.29
C GLY A 228 -28.12 31.15 17.00
N PRO A 229 -28.35 30.60 15.80
CA PRO A 229 -27.76 29.32 15.41
C PRO A 229 -26.26 29.45 15.16
N ILE A 230 -25.54 28.36 15.37
CA ILE A 230 -24.14 28.19 15.02
C ILE A 230 -23.96 27.04 14.04
N VAL A 231 -22.86 27.05 13.27
CA VAL A 231 -22.42 25.86 12.51
C VAL A 231 -21.25 25.22 13.25
N ALA A 232 -21.48 24.06 13.85
CA ALA A 232 -20.44 23.24 14.47
C ALA A 232 -19.82 22.32 13.42
N MET A 233 -18.49 22.21 13.41
CA MET A 233 -17.74 21.41 12.43
C MET A 233 -16.56 20.69 13.07
N VAL A 234 -16.20 19.54 12.50
CA VAL A 234 -14.97 18.83 12.82
C VAL A 234 -14.15 18.66 11.55
N TRP A 235 -12.90 19.14 11.60
CA TRP A 235 -11.94 19.04 10.51
C TRP A 235 -10.80 18.12 10.90
N GLU A 236 -10.38 17.26 9.97
CA GLU A 236 -9.30 16.29 10.13
C GLU A 236 -8.14 16.58 9.17
N GLY A 237 -6.92 16.47 9.68
CA GLY A 237 -5.68 16.49 8.90
C GLY A 237 -4.47 16.91 9.72
N LEU A 238 -3.29 16.89 9.10
CA LEU A 238 -2.03 17.22 9.75
C LEU A 238 -2.04 18.64 10.34
N ASP A 239 -1.66 18.75 11.62
CA ASP A 239 -1.58 20.01 12.39
C ASP A 239 -2.87 20.86 12.33
N VAL A 240 -4.03 20.24 12.09
CA VAL A 240 -5.28 20.97 11.82
C VAL A 240 -5.71 21.86 12.98
N VAL A 241 -5.39 21.53 14.23
CA VAL A 241 -5.68 22.41 15.39
C VAL A 241 -4.90 23.72 15.24
N LYS A 242 -3.59 23.62 15.06
CA LYS A 242 -2.71 24.79 14.96
C LYS A 242 -2.97 25.60 13.69
N GLN A 243 -3.05 24.93 12.55
CA GLN A 243 -3.27 25.57 11.25
C GLN A 243 -4.69 26.13 11.15
N GLY A 244 -5.68 25.48 11.73
CA GLY A 244 -7.03 26.02 11.88
C GLY A 244 -7.00 27.38 12.57
N ARG A 245 -6.30 27.51 13.70
CA ARG A 245 -6.11 28.80 14.39
C ARG A 245 -5.44 29.87 13.50
N VAL A 246 -4.45 29.50 12.69
CA VAL A 246 -3.81 30.40 11.73
C VAL A 246 -4.80 30.87 10.67
N ILE A 247 -5.62 29.97 10.11
CA ILE A 247 -6.68 30.29 9.14
C ILE A 247 -7.71 31.25 9.76
N LEU A 248 -8.09 31.03 11.02
CA LEU A 248 -9.04 31.90 11.71
C LEU A 248 -8.48 33.31 11.93
N GLY A 249 -7.19 33.43 12.26
CA GLY A 249 -6.55 34.68 12.67
C GLY A 249 -6.59 34.89 14.19
N ALA A 250 -5.95 35.96 14.67
CA ALA A 250 -5.89 36.28 16.10
C ALA A 250 -7.28 36.48 16.72
N THR A 251 -7.44 36.25 18.02
CA THR A 251 -8.75 36.41 18.70
C THR A 251 -9.30 37.83 18.56
N ASN A 252 -8.41 38.83 18.65
CA ASN A 252 -8.70 40.22 18.33
C ASN A 252 -8.59 40.42 16.81
N PRO A 253 -9.68 40.76 16.09
CA PRO A 253 -9.64 40.98 14.65
C PRO A 253 -8.65 42.06 14.21
N LEU A 254 -8.46 43.11 15.01
CA LEU A 254 -7.52 44.20 14.70
C LEU A 254 -6.06 43.74 14.72
N ALA A 255 -5.76 42.61 15.38
CA ALA A 255 -4.45 41.98 15.37
C ALA A 255 -4.35 40.83 14.35
N SER A 256 -5.38 40.59 13.55
CA SER A 256 -5.40 39.52 12.56
C SER A 256 -4.82 39.99 11.23
N ALA A 257 -3.93 39.19 10.63
CA ALA A 257 -3.35 39.52 9.35
C ALA A 257 -4.39 39.46 8.21
N PRO A 258 -4.27 40.32 7.17
CA PRO A 258 -5.04 40.18 5.93
C PRO A 258 -4.92 38.77 5.36
N GLY A 259 -6.02 38.22 4.85
CA GLY A 259 -6.08 36.83 4.37
C GLY A 259 -6.63 35.83 5.39
N THR A 260 -6.54 36.12 6.69
CA THR A 260 -7.21 35.31 7.72
C THR A 260 -8.72 35.60 7.75
N ILE A 261 -9.52 34.67 8.29
CA ILE A 261 -10.98 34.84 8.38
C ILE A 261 -11.34 36.09 9.17
N ARG A 262 -10.75 36.30 10.35
CA ARG A 262 -11.04 37.48 11.18
C ARG A 262 -10.47 38.76 10.58
N GLY A 263 -9.28 38.72 9.99
CA GLY A 263 -8.68 39.90 9.33
C GLY A 263 -9.50 40.39 8.13
N ASN A 264 -10.17 39.48 7.41
CA ASN A 264 -10.97 39.84 6.25
C ASN A 264 -12.41 40.24 6.59
N PHE A 265 -12.97 39.73 7.69
CA PHE A 265 -14.41 39.82 7.94
C PHE A 265 -14.81 40.39 9.30
N CYS A 266 -13.88 40.74 10.19
CA CYS A 266 -14.22 41.20 11.54
C CYS A 266 -13.54 42.51 11.91
N ILE A 267 -14.14 43.22 12.86
CA ILE A 267 -13.62 44.47 13.41
C ILE A 267 -13.45 44.32 14.92
N GLU A 268 -14.49 43.86 15.62
CA GLU A 268 -14.51 43.79 17.09
C GLU A 268 -14.35 42.37 17.63
N THR A 269 -13.65 42.23 18.76
CA THR A 269 -13.39 40.94 19.43
C THR A 269 -14.67 40.20 19.82
N GLY A 270 -15.73 40.92 20.24
CA GLY A 270 -17.02 40.34 20.60
C GLY A 270 -17.85 39.82 19.41
N ARG A 271 -17.44 40.13 18.17
CA ARG A 271 -18.09 39.74 16.90
C ARG A 271 -17.05 39.20 15.92
N ASN A 272 -16.29 38.21 16.39
CA ASN A 272 -15.17 37.62 15.65
C ASN A 272 -15.53 36.35 14.87
N ILE A 273 -16.83 36.13 14.57
CA ILE A 273 -17.47 35.14 13.66
C ILE A 273 -17.16 33.65 13.81
N CYS A 274 -16.07 33.25 14.43
CA CYS A 274 -15.64 31.86 14.50
C CYS A 274 -14.88 31.53 15.78
N HIS A 275 -14.97 30.27 16.18
CA HIS A 275 -14.19 29.60 17.23
C HIS A 275 -13.36 28.48 16.62
N GLY A 276 -12.22 28.18 17.22
CA GLY A 276 -11.43 27.00 16.91
C GLY A 276 -10.61 26.59 18.13
N SER A 277 -10.55 25.28 18.38
CA SER A 277 -9.82 24.69 19.50
C SER A 277 -8.38 25.20 19.54
N ASP A 278 -7.86 25.47 20.74
CA ASP A 278 -6.53 26.05 20.94
C ASP A 278 -5.42 25.00 21.10
N SER A 279 -5.80 23.75 21.35
CA SER A 279 -4.91 22.63 21.62
C SER A 279 -5.58 21.31 21.26
N VAL A 280 -4.80 20.25 21.10
CA VAL A 280 -5.34 18.91 20.81
C VAL A 280 -6.24 18.43 21.94
N SER A 281 -5.88 18.72 23.19
CA SER A 281 -6.68 18.32 24.36
C SER A 281 -8.02 19.06 24.40
N SER A 282 -8.07 20.36 24.07
CA SER A 282 -9.33 21.09 23.96
C SER A 282 -10.15 20.61 22.79
N ALA A 283 -9.54 20.32 21.63
CA ALA A 283 -10.23 19.75 20.49
C ALA A 283 -10.95 18.45 20.82
N LEU A 284 -10.29 17.50 21.49
CA LEU A 284 -10.90 16.23 21.89
C LEU A 284 -12.12 16.43 22.81
N ARG A 285 -12.00 17.32 23.80
CA ARG A 285 -13.11 17.66 24.71
C ARG A 285 -14.26 18.33 23.97
N GLU A 286 -13.96 19.32 23.13
CA GLU A 286 -14.95 20.06 22.35
C GLU A 286 -15.68 19.14 21.37
N ILE A 287 -14.97 18.28 20.62
CA ILE A 287 -15.58 17.33 19.69
C ILE A 287 -16.54 16.40 20.44
N ALA A 288 -16.10 15.81 21.55
CA ALA A 288 -16.94 14.91 22.36
C ALA A 288 -18.15 15.60 22.99
N HIS A 289 -18.02 16.89 23.32
CA HIS A 289 -19.12 17.70 23.85
C HIS A 289 -20.16 18.03 22.77
N TRP A 290 -19.69 18.38 21.57
CA TRP A 290 -20.56 18.85 20.48
C TRP A 290 -21.11 17.73 19.61
N PHE A 291 -20.43 16.58 19.48
CA PHE A 291 -20.79 15.50 18.56
C PHE A 291 -20.79 14.16 19.25
N LYS A 292 -21.81 13.35 18.97
CA LYS A 292 -21.80 11.92 19.26
C LYS A 292 -20.87 11.18 18.30
N PRO A 293 -20.33 10.01 18.68
CA PRO A 293 -19.43 9.25 17.81
C PRO A 293 -20.01 8.90 16.43
N ASP A 294 -21.33 8.65 16.34
CA ASP A 294 -22.05 8.34 15.10
C ASP A 294 -22.28 9.55 14.20
N GLU A 295 -22.11 10.78 14.71
CA GLU A 295 -22.13 12.01 13.90
C GLU A 295 -20.79 12.26 13.17
N LEU A 296 -19.73 11.50 13.50
CA LEU A 296 -18.42 11.59 12.86
C LEU A 296 -18.32 10.59 11.70
N VAL A 297 -18.30 11.10 10.47
CA VAL A 297 -18.30 10.27 9.25
C VAL A 297 -16.87 10.02 8.79
N GLU A 298 -16.48 8.75 8.70
CA GLU A 298 -15.19 8.33 8.13
C GLU A 298 -15.31 8.14 6.61
N TRP A 299 -14.44 8.79 5.85
CA TRP A 299 -14.43 8.69 4.38
C TRP A 299 -13.03 8.95 3.80
N GLY A 300 -12.79 8.42 2.60
CA GLY A 300 -11.54 8.60 1.86
C GLY A 300 -11.64 9.74 0.84
N SER A 301 -10.76 10.75 0.94
CA SER A 301 -10.70 11.84 -0.04
C SER A 301 -10.19 11.35 -1.40
N ALA A 302 -10.91 11.69 -2.48
CA ALA A 302 -10.51 11.34 -3.85
C ALA A 302 -9.13 11.90 -4.25
N GLN A 303 -8.71 13.03 -3.65
CA GLN A 303 -7.37 13.59 -3.88
C GLN A 303 -6.26 12.74 -3.25
N ASN A 304 -6.60 11.94 -2.24
CA ASN A 304 -5.69 10.98 -1.59
C ASN A 304 -5.73 9.59 -2.26
N ILE A 305 -6.72 9.32 -3.12
CA ILE A 305 -6.86 8.05 -3.85
C ILE A 305 -5.69 7.85 -4.82
N LYS A 306 -5.10 8.91 -5.40
CA LYS A 306 -3.92 8.75 -6.29
C LYS A 306 -2.65 8.27 -5.55
N SER A 307 -2.55 8.47 -4.23
CA SER A 307 -1.44 7.94 -3.40
C SER A 307 -1.78 6.63 -2.69
N GLN A 308 -3.08 6.32 -2.49
CA GLN A 308 -3.51 5.02 -1.99
C GLN A 308 -3.74 4.00 -3.11
N GLY A 309 -3.87 4.43 -4.36
CA GLY A 309 -4.06 3.56 -5.52
C GLY A 309 -2.98 2.49 -5.63
N ALA A 310 -1.72 2.80 -5.33
CA ALA A 310 -0.67 1.78 -5.37
C ALA A 310 -0.87 0.59 -4.40
N PHE A 311 -1.57 0.77 -3.27
CA PHE A 311 -1.73 -0.27 -2.24
C PHE A 311 -3.17 -0.79 -2.14
N ARG A 312 -4.16 0.09 -2.31
CA ARG A 312 -5.58 -0.25 -2.37
C ARG A 312 -5.97 -0.81 -3.73
N ASP A 313 -5.38 -0.38 -4.84
CA ASP A 313 -5.57 -1.05 -6.14
C ASP A 313 -4.89 -2.43 -6.09
N PHE A 314 -3.75 -2.58 -5.41
CA PHE A 314 -3.11 -3.88 -5.22
C PHE A 314 -3.95 -4.88 -4.39
N TRP A 315 -4.71 -4.39 -3.39
CA TRP A 315 -5.48 -5.25 -2.48
C TRP A 315 -6.98 -5.39 -2.85
N GLN A 316 -7.63 -4.34 -3.37
CA GLN A 316 -9.02 -4.41 -3.87
C GLN A 316 -9.13 -5.00 -5.29
N MET A 317 -8.12 -4.89 -6.17
CA MET A 317 -8.16 -5.60 -7.47
C MET A 317 -8.14 -7.13 -7.30
N ARG A 318 -7.56 -7.66 -6.21
CA ARG A 318 -7.55 -9.11 -5.94
C ARG A 318 -8.88 -9.68 -5.45
N ASN A 319 -9.79 -8.86 -4.91
CA ASN A 319 -10.98 -9.32 -4.20
C ASN A 319 -12.31 -8.80 -4.78
N MET A 320 -12.31 -8.21 -5.98
CA MET A 320 -13.53 -7.71 -6.63
C MET A 320 -14.11 -8.75 -7.62
N PRO A 321 -15.42 -9.08 -7.57
CA PRO A 321 -16.07 -10.01 -8.50
C PRO A 321 -15.95 -9.60 -9.98
N ILE A 322 -15.87 -8.29 -10.25
CA ILE A 322 -15.68 -7.75 -11.61
C ILE A 322 -14.26 -7.97 -12.14
N TYR A 323 -13.24 -8.01 -11.26
CA TYR A 323 -11.88 -8.36 -11.68
C TYR A 323 -11.74 -9.87 -11.91
N GLN A 324 -12.48 -10.69 -11.15
CA GLN A 324 -12.66 -12.09 -11.49
C GLN A 324 -13.27 -12.22 -12.89
N GLN A 325 -14.28 -11.41 -13.25
CA GLN A 325 -14.90 -11.40 -14.59
C GLN A 325 -13.97 -10.89 -15.71
N ILE A 326 -13.17 -9.85 -15.49
CA ILE A 326 -12.22 -9.32 -16.50
C ILE A 326 -11.01 -10.25 -16.67
N VAL A 327 -10.58 -10.92 -15.61
CA VAL A 327 -9.58 -11.98 -15.68
C VAL A 327 -10.21 -13.24 -16.31
N ASP A 328 -11.45 -13.60 -15.98
CA ASP A 328 -12.17 -14.75 -16.57
C ASP A 328 -12.41 -14.59 -18.07
N HIS A 329 -12.51 -13.37 -18.60
CA HIS A 329 -12.56 -13.18 -20.04
C HIS A 329 -11.20 -13.27 -20.74
N SER A 330 -10.08 -13.20 -20.00
CA SER A 330 -8.73 -13.07 -20.56
C SER A 330 -7.76 -14.23 -20.33
N VAL A 331 -8.10 -15.28 -19.57
CA VAL A 331 -7.02 -16.19 -19.17
C VAL A 331 -6.54 -17.18 -20.25
N LEU A 332 -7.36 -17.51 -21.25
CA LEU A 332 -6.89 -18.28 -22.41
C LEU A 332 -6.39 -17.44 -23.58
N GLU A 333 -6.07 -16.17 -23.31
CA GLU A 333 -5.43 -15.25 -24.26
C GLU A 333 -3.94 -15.58 -24.51
N HIS A 334 -3.55 -16.85 -24.53
CA HIS A 334 -2.15 -17.25 -24.69
C HIS A 334 -1.98 -18.32 -25.77
N CYS A 335 -1.06 -18.06 -26.71
CA CYS A 335 -0.72 -18.95 -27.82
C CYS A 335 0.06 -20.17 -27.29
N PHE A 336 -0.63 -21.07 -26.60
CA PHE A 336 -0.19 -22.43 -26.39
C PHE A 336 -0.23 -23.12 -27.75
N VAL A 337 0.95 -23.35 -28.29
CA VAL A 337 1.12 -23.95 -29.60
C VAL A 337 1.75 -25.31 -29.39
N HIS A 338 1.13 -26.32 -29.96
CA HIS A 338 1.72 -27.62 -30.10
C HIS A 338 2.93 -27.51 -31.04
N GLY A 339 4.11 -27.86 -30.54
CA GLY A 339 5.37 -27.70 -31.24
C GLY A 339 6.14 -29.01 -31.33
N LYS A 340 7.02 -29.12 -32.31
CA LYS A 340 7.90 -30.27 -32.51
C LYS A 340 9.35 -29.88 -32.30
N MET A 341 9.99 -30.60 -31.39
CA MET A 341 11.40 -30.41 -31.07
C MET A 341 12.29 -30.97 -32.20
N PRO A 342 13.44 -30.33 -32.50
CA PRO A 342 14.31 -30.78 -33.57
C PRO A 342 14.98 -32.13 -33.26
N LYS A 343 15.37 -32.87 -34.31
CA LYS A 343 16.13 -34.13 -34.18
C LYS A 343 17.50 -33.94 -33.53
N ILE A 344 18.17 -32.82 -33.82
CA ILE A 344 19.52 -32.52 -33.29
C ILE A 344 19.44 -31.26 -32.42
N PRO A 345 19.63 -31.36 -31.10
CA PRO A 345 19.77 -30.20 -30.23
C PRO A 345 21.16 -29.59 -30.43
N LEU A 346 21.22 -28.27 -30.61
CA LEU A 346 22.49 -27.55 -30.72
C LEU A 346 23.16 -27.51 -29.34
N ARG A 347 24.11 -28.43 -29.10
CA ARG A 347 24.90 -28.48 -27.87
C ARG A 347 25.95 -27.36 -27.87
N LEU A 348 25.71 -26.27 -27.14
CA LEU A 348 26.77 -25.32 -26.82
C LEU A 348 27.64 -25.84 -25.68
N LYS A 349 28.72 -26.54 -26.03
CA LYS A 349 29.86 -26.73 -25.12
C LYS A 349 30.62 -25.41 -25.02
N LYS A 350 30.55 -24.73 -23.87
CA LYS A 350 31.69 -23.97 -23.32
C LYS A 350 31.58 -23.89 -21.79
N ARG A 351 32.76 -23.97 -21.16
CA ARG A 351 33.06 -24.21 -19.75
C ARG A 351 32.15 -23.49 -18.73
N SER A 352 31.95 -24.19 -17.61
CA SER A 352 31.34 -23.81 -16.31
C SER A 352 29.84 -23.46 -16.25
N MET A 353 29.10 -24.35 -15.57
CA MET A 353 27.92 -24.09 -14.73
C MET A 353 26.70 -23.39 -15.36
N LEU A 354 26.08 -23.94 -16.42
CA LEU A 354 24.62 -23.79 -16.58
C LEU A 354 24.03 -25.04 -17.26
N ARG A 355 23.05 -25.65 -16.58
CA ARG A 355 22.33 -26.86 -16.99
C ARG A 355 21.03 -26.47 -17.72
N VAL A 356 21.12 -25.94 -18.94
CA VAL A 356 19.96 -25.64 -19.80
C VAL A 356 20.10 -26.33 -21.17
N TRP A 357 18.99 -26.76 -21.76
CA TRP A 357 18.92 -27.25 -23.14
C TRP A 357 18.64 -26.07 -24.08
N THR A 358 19.20 -26.11 -25.29
CA THR A 358 18.95 -25.11 -26.34
C THR A 358 18.58 -25.81 -27.64
N PHE A 359 17.49 -25.36 -28.23
CA PHE A 359 16.92 -25.93 -29.45
C PHE A 359 16.75 -24.81 -30.47
N GLY A 360 17.55 -24.83 -31.55
CA GLY A 360 17.58 -23.74 -32.53
C GLY A 360 16.40 -23.73 -33.52
N ASN A 361 15.79 -24.90 -33.75
CA ASN A 361 14.80 -25.13 -34.79
C ASN A 361 13.55 -25.84 -34.23
N VAL A 362 12.85 -25.23 -33.27
CA VAL A 362 11.56 -25.75 -32.80
C VAL A 362 10.49 -25.35 -33.79
N ASP A 363 9.82 -26.35 -34.37
CA ASP A 363 8.71 -26.16 -35.29
C ASP A 363 7.44 -25.87 -34.49
N LEU A 364 6.83 -24.70 -34.71
CA LEU A 364 5.61 -24.25 -34.07
C LEU A 364 4.50 -23.99 -35.11
N GLY A 365 4.61 -24.58 -36.30
CA GLY A 365 3.67 -24.34 -37.42
C GLY A 365 3.75 -22.93 -38.03
N GLU A 366 4.83 -22.20 -37.73
CA GLU A 366 5.11 -20.87 -38.29
C GLU A 366 6.02 -20.97 -39.51
N SER A 367 6.07 -19.90 -40.32
CA SER A 367 6.93 -19.86 -41.52
C SER A 367 8.43 -19.96 -41.21
N GLN A 368 8.84 -19.60 -39.99
CA GLN A 368 10.21 -19.70 -39.50
C GLN A 368 10.23 -20.41 -38.14
N PRO A 369 11.08 -21.43 -37.94
CA PRO A 369 11.19 -22.12 -36.66
C PRO A 369 11.81 -21.20 -35.59
N ARG A 370 11.50 -21.48 -34.33
CA ARG A 370 11.97 -20.66 -33.20
C ARG A 370 13.11 -21.30 -32.44
N THR A 371 13.98 -20.45 -31.88
CA THR A 371 14.97 -20.87 -30.88
C THR A 371 14.34 -20.89 -29.48
N VAL A 372 14.48 -22.00 -28.76
CA VAL A 372 13.94 -22.21 -27.42
C VAL A 372 15.04 -22.68 -26.46
N ILE A 373 15.09 -22.06 -25.27
CA ILE A 373 16.00 -22.43 -24.18
C ILE A 373 15.15 -23.00 -23.03
N ALA A 374 15.47 -24.20 -22.56
CA ALA A 374 14.70 -24.89 -21.53
C ALA A 374 15.59 -25.30 -20.34
N GLY A 375 15.18 -24.96 -19.12
CA GLY A 375 15.85 -25.30 -17.87
C GLY A 375 15.72 -26.76 -17.41
N LEU A 376 15.51 -27.69 -18.35
CA LEU A 376 15.06 -29.06 -18.06
C LEU A 376 16.19 -30.08 -17.86
N VAL A 377 17.46 -29.69 -18.02
CA VAL A 377 18.62 -30.61 -17.99
C VAL A 377 18.72 -31.47 -16.73
N LYS A 378 18.24 -30.96 -15.58
CA LYS A 378 18.26 -31.71 -14.33
C LYS A 378 17.22 -32.83 -14.26
N TYR A 379 16.17 -32.75 -15.08
CA TYR A 379 14.97 -33.56 -14.96
C TYR A 379 14.72 -34.43 -16.18
N ILE A 380 15.00 -33.91 -17.39
CA ILE A 380 14.69 -34.57 -18.66
C ILE A 380 15.96 -34.63 -19.51
N GLY A 381 16.37 -35.85 -19.85
CA GLY A 381 17.48 -36.11 -20.75
C GLY A 381 17.17 -35.61 -22.17
N VAL A 382 18.20 -35.20 -22.91
CA VAL A 382 18.01 -34.61 -24.23
C VAL A 382 17.33 -35.56 -25.23
N GLU A 383 17.62 -36.86 -25.12
CA GLU A 383 17.05 -37.90 -25.97
C GLU A 383 15.53 -38.00 -25.82
N GLN A 384 15.01 -37.72 -24.61
CA GLN A 384 13.58 -37.72 -24.33
C GLN A 384 12.85 -36.50 -24.89
N LEU A 385 13.58 -35.47 -25.34
CA LEU A 385 13.02 -34.26 -25.97
C LEU A 385 13.25 -34.25 -27.49
N GLN A 386 14.10 -35.10 -28.04
CA GLN A 386 14.37 -35.14 -29.48
C GLN A 386 13.12 -35.61 -30.24
N ASN A 387 12.74 -34.86 -31.28
CA ASN A 387 11.58 -35.18 -32.12
C ASN A 387 10.26 -35.30 -31.34
N ARG A 388 10.23 -34.88 -30.07
CA ARG A 388 9.06 -34.93 -29.21
C ARG A 388 8.16 -33.74 -29.48
N LEU A 389 6.87 -34.00 -29.35
CA LEU A 389 5.85 -32.98 -29.36
C LEU A 389 5.73 -32.34 -27.97
N VAL A 390 5.64 -31.02 -27.93
CA VAL A 390 5.60 -30.23 -26.69
C VAL A 390 4.61 -29.09 -26.82
N VAL A 391 4.06 -28.62 -25.71
CA VAL A 391 3.27 -27.38 -25.71
C VAL A 391 4.17 -26.20 -25.35
N CYS A 392 4.13 -25.17 -26.19
CA CYS A 392 4.93 -23.97 -26.04
C CYS A 392 4.07 -22.73 -25.84
N LEU A 393 4.45 -21.88 -24.89
CA LEU A 393 3.95 -20.52 -24.75
C LEU A 393 4.75 -19.58 -25.66
N CYS A 394 4.09 -18.98 -26.65
CA CYS A 394 4.77 -18.32 -27.77
C CYS A 394 4.69 -16.77 -27.79
N ASN A 395 3.92 -16.13 -26.92
CA ASN A 395 3.76 -14.66 -26.91
C ASN A 395 4.50 -13.95 -25.76
N MET A 396 5.37 -14.65 -25.02
CA MET A 396 6.24 -14.01 -24.03
C MET A 396 7.31 -13.13 -24.69
N LYS A 397 7.72 -12.06 -24.02
CA LYS A 397 8.88 -11.26 -24.46
C LYS A 397 10.13 -12.17 -24.57
N PRO A 398 10.86 -12.15 -25.71
CA PRO A 398 12.06 -12.97 -25.86
C PRO A 398 13.08 -12.71 -24.75
N SER A 399 13.66 -13.78 -24.22
CA SER A 399 14.60 -13.73 -23.10
C SER A 399 16.00 -14.14 -23.56
N LYS A 400 16.98 -13.28 -23.30
CA LYS A 400 18.38 -13.54 -23.66
C LYS A 400 19.09 -14.24 -22.51
N MET A 401 19.64 -15.43 -22.78
CA MET A 401 20.39 -16.22 -21.82
C MET A 401 21.75 -16.59 -22.42
N ARG A 402 22.84 -16.13 -21.80
CA ARG A 402 24.22 -16.36 -22.25
C ARG A 402 24.45 -16.11 -23.76
N GLY A 403 23.85 -15.06 -24.29
CA GLY A 403 24.01 -14.64 -25.69
C GLY A 403 22.97 -15.17 -26.66
N ILE A 404 22.20 -16.18 -26.29
CA ILE A 404 21.14 -16.79 -27.12
C ILE A 404 19.79 -16.23 -26.69
N VAL A 405 18.94 -15.91 -27.66
CA VAL A 405 17.59 -15.40 -27.40
C VAL A 405 16.58 -16.54 -27.52
N SER A 406 15.85 -16.83 -26.45
CA SER A 406 14.71 -17.76 -26.45
C SER A 406 13.44 -17.03 -26.85
N HIS A 407 12.67 -17.59 -27.78
CA HIS A 407 11.47 -16.99 -28.36
C HIS A 407 10.17 -17.73 -28.00
N ALA A 408 10.27 -18.79 -27.19
CA ALA A 408 9.13 -19.48 -26.60
C ALA A 408 9.55 -20.15 -25.28
N MET A 409 8.57 -20.67 -24.54
CA MET A 409 8.77 -21.41 -23.29
C MET A 409 8.00 -22.74 -23.35
N ILE A 410 8.67 -23.85 -23.04
CA ILE A 410 8.05 -25.18 -22.98
C ILE A 410 7.28 -25.30 -21.66
N LEU A 411 6.03 -25.75 -21.74
CA LEU A 411 5.22 -26.04 -20.56
C LEU A 411 5.46 -27.47 -20.07
N CYS A 412 5.58 -27.62 -18.76
CA CYS A 412 5.77 -28.92 -18.12
C CYS A 412 4.92 -29.03 -16.85
N ALA A 413 4.43 -30.23 -16.57
CA ALA A 413 3.93 -30.58 -15.25
C ALA A 413 5.13 -30.77 -14.30
N SER A 414 5.05 -30.27 -13.07
CA SER A 414 6.20 -30.30 -12.15
C SER A 414 5.85 -30.50 -10.68
N THR A 415 6.68 -31.28 -10.00
CA THR A 415 6.80 -31.37 -8.53
C THR A 415 8.20 -30.87 -8.11
N GLN A 416 8.53 -30.99 -6.82
CA GLN A 416 9.89 -30.72 -6.35
C GLN A 416 10.92 -31.72 -6.92
N GLU A 417 10.48 -32.94 -7.26
CA GLU A 417 11.34 -34.08 -7.60
C GLU A 417 11.27 -34.48 -9.07
N LYS A 418 10.15 -34.21 -9.75
CA LYS A 418 9.90 -34.66 -11.13
C LYS A 418 9.35 -33.52 -12.00
N VAL A 419 9.78 -33.48 -13.26
CA VAL A 419 9.25 -32.60 -14.30
C VAL A 419 9.01 -33.43 -15.56
N GLU A 420 7.85 -33.27 -16.19
CA GLU A 420 7.54 -33.94 -17.46
C GLU A 420 6.82 -33.00 -18.45
N PRO A 421 7.09 -33.13 -19.77
CA PRO A 421 6.37 -32.37 -20.79
C PRO A 421 4.90 -32.80 -20.87
N LEU A 422 4.05 -31.86 -21.28
CA LEU A 422 2.63 -32.14 -21.53
C LEU A 422 2.45 -32.81 -22.90
N GLU A 423 1.43 -33.65 -23.02
CA GLU A 423 1.14 -34.44 -24.23
C GLU A 423 -0.32 -34.32 -24.65
N LEU A 424 -0.56 -34.36 -25.96
CA LEU A 424 -1.91 -34.48 -26.50
C LEU A 424 -2.34 -35.95 -26.54
N THR A 425 -3.61 -36.22 -26.23
CA THR A 425 -4.19 -37.56 -26.34
C THR A 425 -4.23 -38.05 -27.79
N ASP A 426 -4.43 -37.13 -28.75
CA ASP A 426 -4.32 -37.44 -30.17
C ASP A 426 -2.91 -37.11 -30.70
N GLN A 427 -2.17 -38.14 -31.09
CA GLN A 427 -0.82 -38.00 -31.63
C GLN A 427 -0.79 -37.58 -33.12
N SER A 428 -1.93 -37.50 -33.79
CA SER A 428 -2.04 -37.05 -35.18
C SER A 428 -2.00 -35.51 -35.32
N CYS A 429 -2.14 -34.78 -34.22
CA CYS A 429 -2.11 -33.32 -34.21
C CYS A 429 -0.76 -32.78 -34.72
N LYS A 430 -0.83 -31.78 -35.60
CA LYS A 430 0.36 -31.20 -36.24
C LYS A 430 0.97 -30.08 -35.39
N PRO A 431 2.26 -29.76 -35.58
CA PRO A 431 2.83 -28.53 -35.04
C PRO A 431 2.05 -27.31 -35.55
N GLY A 432 1.82 -26.33 -34.69
CA GLY A 432 0.96 -25.17 -34.97
C GLY A 432 -0.46 -25.27 -34.42
N SER A 433 -0.91 -26.47 -34.05
CA SER A 433 -2.22 -26.63 -33.39
C SER A 433 -2.30 -25.79 -32.11
N LEU A 434 -3.36 -24.99 -32.02
CA LEU A 434 -3.62 -24.11 -30.89
C LEU A 434 -4.28 -24.89 -29.76
N ILE A 435 -3.84 -24.66 -28.52
CA ILE A 435 -4.52 -25.18 -27.34
C ILE A 435 -5.49 -24.13 -26.81
N VAL A 436 -6.75 -24.54 -26.68
CA VAL A 436 -7.87 -23.78 -26.13
C VAL A 436 -8.40 -24.50 -24.88
N CYS A 437 -9.32 -23.88 -24.15
CA CYS A 437 -9.98 -24.46 -23.01
C CYS A 437 -11.40 -23.91 -22.94
N ASP A 438 -12.29 -24.78 -22.52
CA ASP A 438 -13.72 -24.53 -22.60
C ASP A 438 -14.15 -23.37 -21.73
N ASN A 439 -15.15 -22.62 -22.22
CA ASN A 439 -15.78 -21.49 -21.52
C ASN A 439 -14.92 -20.22 -21.42
N PHE A 440 -13.76 -20.17 -22.08
CA PHE A 440 -12.92 -18.98 -22.17
C PHE A 440 -12.71 -18.57 -23.63
N GLY A 441 -12.84 -17.27 -23.93
CA GLY A 441 -12.60 -16.72 -25.26
C GLY A 441 -11.10 -16.56 -25.57
N ARG A 442 -10.75 -16.53 -26.86
CA ARG A 442 -9.37 -16.35 -27.32
C ARG A 442 -9.13 -14.93 -27.88
N GLN A 443 -8.37 -14.11 -27.15
CA GLN A 443 -7.90 -12.78 -27.59
C GLN A 443 -6.44 -12.51 -27.17
N PRO A 444 -5.43 -13.14 -27.81
CA PRO A 444 -4.08 -13.13 -27.29
C PRO A 444 -3.40 -11.76 -27.26
N ASP A 445 -2.74 -11.46 -26.13
CA ASP A 445 -1.83 -10.33 -26.00
C ASP A 445 -0.72 -10.40 -27.05
N LYS A 446 -0.40 -9.27 -27.70
CA LYS A 446 0.74 -9.18 -28.63
C LYS A 446 2.08 -9.54 -27.97
N VAL A 447 2.25 -9.15 -26.70
CA VAL A 447 3.39 -9.53 -25.85
C VAL A 447 2.91 -9.72 -24.41
N LEU A 448 2.95 -10.96 -23.91
CA LEU A 448 2.58 -11.31 -22.56
C LEU A 448 3.60 -10.78 -21.54
N ARG A 449 3.09 -10.04 -20.54
CA ARG A 449 3.87 -9.57 -19.40
C ARG A 449 4.08 -10.68 -18.37
N LYS A 450 5.26 -10.72 -17.75
CA LYS A 450 5.64 -11.73 -16.75
C LYS A 450 4.65 -11.85 -15.58
N ASN A 451 4.19 -10.73 -15.03
CA ASN A 451 3.24 -10.74 -13.90
C ASN A 451 1.88 -11.34 -14.30
N ASN A 452 1.46 -11.14 -15.55
CA ASN A 452 0.22 -11.75 -16.05
C ASN A 452 0.43 -13.26 -16.19
N TRP A 453 1.56 -13.71 -16.77
CA TRP A 453 1.89 -15.14 -16.80
C TRP A 453 1.88 -15.80 -15.42
N GLU A 454 2.46 -15.17 -14.40
CA GLU A 454 2.50 -15.70 -13.03
C GLU A 454 1.09 -15.88 -12.43
N LEU A 455 0.13 -15.02 -12.78
CA LEU A 455 -1.26 -15.19 -12.40
C LEU A 455 -1.89 -16.40 -13.11
N ILE A 456 -1.70 -16.51 -14.42
CA ILE A 456 -2.27 -17.58 -15.24
C ILE A 456 -1.73 -18.95 -14.85
N ALA A 457 -0.40 -19.04 -14.67
CA ALA A 457 0.28 -20.26 -14.25
C ALA A 457 -0.19 -20.77 -12.88
N SER A 458 -0.69 -19.89 -12.00
CA SER A 458 -1.19 -20.31 -10.67
C SER A 458 -2.49 -21.14 -10.73
N ASP A 459 -3.25 -20.97 -11.82
CA ASP A 459 -4.52 -21.64 -12.11
C ASP A 459 -4.38 -22.79 -13.13
N LEU A 460 -3.19 -22.95 -13.75
CA LEU A 460 -2.86 -24.09 -14.63
C LEU A 460 -2.37 -25.28 -13.82
N ARG A 461 -3.12 -26.38 -13.90
CA ARG A 461 -2.83 -27.59 -13.12
C ARG A 461 -3.12 -28.84 -13.91
N VAL A 462 -2.54 -29.95 -13.46
CA VAL A 462 -2.95 -31.28 -13.85
C VAL A 462 -3.97 -31.78 -12.83
N SER A 463 -5.13 -32.25 -13.30
CA SER A 463 -6.18 -32.83 -12.46
C SER A 463 -5.75 -34.16 -11.81
N ASP A 464 -6.65 -34.75 -11.05
CA ASP A 464 -6.56 -36.10 -10.52
C ASP A 464 -6.68 -37.18 -11.60
N THR A 465 -7.41 -36.90 -12.69
CA THR A 465 -7.52 -37.77 -13.88
C THR A 465 -6.29 -37.70 -14.79
N GLY A 466 -5.53 -36.58 -14.75
CA GLY A 466 -4.34 -36.37 -15.58
C GLY A 466 -4.52 -35.34 -16.68
N ASP A 467 -5.71 -34.76 -16.78
CA ASP A 467 -6.04 -33.71 -17.73
C ASP A 467 -5.42 -32.40 -17.28
N CYS A 468 -4.86 -31.66 -18.23
CA CYS A 468 -4.39 -30.31 -17.99
C CYS A 468 -5.61 -29.39 -17.99
N VAL A 469 -5.83 -28.71 -16.87
CA VAL A 469 -6.98 -27.84 -16.66
C VAL A 469 -6.52 -26.42 -16.37
N PHE A 470 -7.35 -25.48 -16.81
CA PHE A 470 -7.27 -24.09 -16.44
C PHE A 470 -8.56 -23.70 -15.71
N LYS A 471 -8.46 -23.26 -14.45
CA LYS A 471 -9.63 -23.00 -13.58
C LYS A 471 -10.67 -24.14 -13.60
N GLY A 472 -10.19 -25.39 -13.63
CA GLY A 472 -11.02 -26.59 -13.66
C GLY A 472 -11.63 -26.97 -15.02
N ASN A 473 -11.38 -26.20 -16.08
CA ASN A 473 -11.84 -26.51 -17.44
C ASN A 473 -10.69 -27.11 -18.26
N SER A 474 -10.98 -28.15 -19.05
CA SER A 474 -9.95 -28.90 -19.79
C SER A 474 -9.31 -28.10 -20.92
N LEU A 475 -7.99 -28.26 -21.07
CA LEU A 475 -7.22 -27.77 -22.20
C LEU A 475 -7.24 -28.80 -23.33
N ARG A 476 -7.48 -28.35 -24.56
CA ARG A 476 -7.60 -29.19 -25.75
C ARG A 476 -7.19 -28.49 -27.03
N VAL A 477 -7.09 -29.20 -28.14
CA VAL A 477 -6.80 -28.58 -29.45
C VAL A 477 -8.04 -27.83 -29.99
N ASP A 478 -7.80 -26.64 -30.57
CA ASP A 478 -8.83 -25.82 -31.20
C ASP A 478 -9.50 -26.57 -32.36
N GLY A 479 -10.83 -26.63 -32.36
CA GLY A 479 -11.63 -27.39 -33.33
C GLY A 479 -11.72 -28.91 -33.12
N GLU A 480 -11.01 -29.49 -32.15
CA GLU A 480 -10.99 -30.94 -31.89
C GLU A 480 -11.35 -31.27 -30.43
N VAL A 481 -12.63 -31.58 -30.18
CA VAL A 481 -13.17 -31.79 -28.82
C VAL A 481 -12.50 -32.98 -28.09
N SER A 482 -12.04 -34.00 -28.82
CA SER A 482 -11.46 -35.23 -28.27
C SER A 482 -9.95 -35.17 -27.95
N SER A 483 -9.23 -34.15 -28.43
CA SER A 483 -7.78 -34.05 -28.27
C SER A 483 -7.43 -33.21 -27.04
N LEU A 484 -7.36 -33.86 -25.87
CA LEU A 484 -7.06 -33.24 -24.58
C LEU A 484 -5.56 -33.12 -24.35
N LEU A 485 -5.17 -32.06 -23.64
CA LEU A 485 -3.82 -31.90 -23.12
C LEU A 485 -3.72 -32.61 -21.76
N THR A 486 -2.71 -33.44 -21.59
CA THR A 486 -2.54 -34.29 -20.40
C THR A 486 -1.09 -34.27 -19.92
N ALA A 487 -0.88 -34.68 -18.66
CA ALA A 487 0.45 -35.06 -18.18
C ALA A 487 0.54 -36.60 -18.08
N PRO A 488 1.63 -37.22 -18.59
CA PRO A 488 1.73 -38.68 -18.66
C PRO A 488 1.51 -39.39 -17.32
N THR A 489 2.08 -38.88 -16.23
CA THR A 489 2.09 -39.58 -14.93
C THR A 489 1.82 -38.68 -13.72
N LEU A 490 2.05 -37.38 -13.80
CA LEU A 490 1.81 -36.47 -12.69
C LEU A 490 0.31 -36.17 -12.55
N ARG A 491 -0.17 -36.04 -11.32
CA ARG A 491 -1.57 -35.75 -10.96
C ARG A 491 -1.61 -34.73 -9.84
N ASN A 492 -2.59 -33.84 -9.83
CA ASN A 492 -2.75 -32.79 -8.82
C ASN A 492 -1.51 -31.88 -8.66
N VAL A 493 -0.82 -31.58 -9.77
CA VAL A 493 0.40 -30.76 -9.78
C VAL A 493 0.22 -29.47 -10.57
N SER A 494 1.12 -28.51 -10.35
CA SER A 494 1.16 -27.29 -11.16
C SER A 494 1.83 -27.51 -12.51
N ILE A 495 1.34 -26.80 -13.51
CA ILE A 495 1.99 -26.66 -14.82
C ILE A 495 2.83 -25.37 -14.80
N LYS A 496 4.05 -25.42 -15.34
CA LYS A 496 4.99 -24.30 -15.35
C LYS A 496 5.66 -24.10 -16.69
#